data_AF-A0A7C4TPB0-F1
#
_entry.id   AF-A0A7C4TPB0-F1
#
_cell.length_a   1.000
_cell.length_b   1.000
_cell.length_c   1.000
_cell.angle_alpha   90.00
_cell.angle_beta   90.00
_cell.angle_gamma   90.00
#
_symmetry.space_group_name_H-M   'P 1'
#
loop_
_entity.id
_entity.type
_entity.pdbx_description
1 polymer ?
#
loop_
_entity_poly.entity_id
_entity_poly.type
_entity_poly.pdbx_seq_one_letter_code
_entity_poly.pdbx_strand_id
1 'polypeptide(L)' 'KGAKGIKIKLAGLLSGGNSISRAETISLGSIPSQTLRADIDYAQLDCHMIYGTIGIKVWIYKGELEIN' A
#
# COMPACT_ATOMS: atom_id res chain seq x y z
N LYS A 1 9.87 -1.99 18.56
CA LYS A 1 9.03 -0.98 17.88
C LYS A 1 8.37 -1.67 16.69
N GLY A 2 7.09 -2.02 16.82
CA GLY A 2 6.33 -2.67 15.74
C GLY A 2 5.58 -1.63 14.90
N ALA A 3 5.15 -2.01 13.69
CA ALA A 3 4.25 -1.18 12.90
C ALA A 3 2.88 -1.06 13.62
N LYS A 4 2.36 0.17 13.71
CA LYS A 4 1.03 0.46 14.26
C LYS A 4 -0.09 0.28 13.22
N GLY A 5 0.27 0.24 11.94
CA GLY A 5 -0.65 -0.10 10.87
C GLY A 5 0.06 -0.36 9.54
N ILE A 6 -0.60 -1.12 8.68
CA ILE A 6 -0.18 -1.38 7.32
C ILE A 6 -1.37 -1.23 6.37
N LYS A 7 -1.15 -0.56 5.23
CA LYS A 7 -2.10 -0.54 4.11
C LYS A 7 -1.38 -1.06 2.88
N ILE A 8 -2.02 -1.96 2.15
CA ILE A 8 -1.54 -2.48 0.86
C ILE A 8 -2.65 -2.25 -0.15
N LYS A 9 -2.32 -1.59 -1.25
CA LYS A 9 -3.23 -1.39 -2.38
C LYS A 9 -2.62 -2.02 -3.61
N LEU A 10 -3.35 -2.96 -4.20
CA LEU A 10 -3.02 -3.59 -5.47
C LEU A 10 -3.98 -3.01 -6.52
N ALA A 11 -3.46 -2.61 -7.67
CA ALA A 11 -4.27 -2.12 -8.77
C ALA A 11 -3.71 -2.61 -10.10
N GLY A 12 -4.56 -3.21 -10.94
CA GLY A 12 -4.16 -3.72 -12.24
C GLY A 12 -4.96 -4.93 -12.66
N LEU A 13 -4.42 -5.70 -13.60
CA LEU A 13 -5.08 -6.89 -14.14
C LEU A 13 -4.99 -8.04 -13.14
N LEU A 14 -5.99 -8.16 -12.26
CA LEU A 14 -5.93 -9.04 -11.07
C LEU A 14 -6.39 -10.50 -11.30
N SER A 15 -6.48 -10.98 -12.53
CA SER A 15 -6.78 -12.40 -12.83
C SER A 15 -6.33 -12.76 -14.24
N GLY A 16 -5.51 -13.80 -14.35
CA GLY A 16 -4.84 -14.26 -15.58
C GLY A 16 -5.75 -14.82 -16.69
N GLY A 17 -7.00 -14.39 -16.79
CA GLY A 17 -7.94 -14.83 -17.84
C GLY A 17 -8.92 -13.76 -18.33
N ASN A 18 -9.27 -12.77 -17.51
CA ASN A 18 -10.20 -11.70 -17.90
C ASN A 18 -9.47 -10.36 -17.87
N SER A 19 -9.59 -9.58 -18.94
CA SER A 19 -8.97 -8.26 -19.11
C SER A 19 -9.66 -7.17 -18.27
N ILE A 20 -9.88 -7.43 -16.99
CA ILE A 20 -10.58 -6.55 -16.06
C ILE A 20 -9.57 -6.02 -15.05
N SER A 21 -9.35 -4.71 -15.10
CA SER A 21 -8.56 -4.02 -14.08
C SER A 21 -9.37 -3.91 -12.79
N ARG A 22 -8.78 -4.32 -11.67
CA ARG A 22 -9.36 -4.19 -10.33
C ARG A 22 -8.37 -3.53 -9.40
N ALA A 23 -8.90 -2.84 -8.40
CA ALA A 23 -8.13 -2.34 -7.29
C ALA A 23 -8.63 -2.99 -6.00
N GLU A 24 -7.73 -3.66 -5.29
CA GLU A 24 -7.99 -4.23 -3.98
C GLU A 24 -7.15 -3.47 -2.95
N THR A 25 -7.74 -3.17 -1.79
CA THR A 25 -7.04 -2.54 -0.69
C THR A 25 -7.26 -3.34 0.57
N ILE A 26 -6.16 -3.76 1.19
CA ILE A 26 -6.14 -4.47 2.46
C ILE A 26 -5.45 -3.54 3.44
N SER A 27 -6.08 -3.30 4.60
CA SER A 27 -5.51 -2.48 5.66
C SER A 27 -5.71 -3.14 7.00
N LEU A 28 -4.67 -3.11 7.83
CA LEU A 28 -4.70 -3.61 9.20
C LEU A 28 -4.10 -2.55 10.13
N GLY A 29 -4.77 -2.26 11.24
CA GLY A 29 -4.36 -1.21 12.18
C GLY A 29 -4.75 0.20 11.71
N SER A 30 -4.10 1.22 12.27
CA SER A 30 -4.39 2.63 11.97
C SER A 30 -3.36 3.19 10.99
N ILE A 31 -3.80 3.84 9.91
CA ILE A 31 -2.94 4.55 8.95
C ILE A 31 -3.49 5.96 8.74
N PRO A 32 -3.09 6.93 9.57
CA PRO A 32 -3.56 8.31 9.45
C PRO A 32 -2.82 9.03 8.31
N SER A 33 -3.29 8.88 7.07
CA SER A 33 -2.64 9.46 5.88
C SER A 33 -2.75 10.99 5.76
N GLN A 34 -3.60 11.64 6.57
CA GLN A 34 -3.76 13.09 6.60
C GLN A 34 -2.89 13.76 7.68
N THR A 35 -2.35 12.99 8.61
CA THR A 35 -1.57 13.52 9.74
C THR A 35 -0.10 13.67 9.33
N LEU A 36 0.37 14.90 9.15
CA LEU A 36 1.77 15.20 8.78
C LEU A 36 2.81 14.69 9.80
N ARG A 37 2.43 14.61 11.09
CA ARG A 37 3.31 14.07 12.14
C ARG A 37 3.41 12.55 12.13
N ALA A 38 2.60 11.85 11.32
CA ALA A 38 2.65 10.40 11.24
C ALA A 38 3.88 9.96 10.45
N ASP A 39 4.75 9.17 11.09
CA ASP A 39 5.86 8.48 10.45
C ASP A 39 5.31 7.29 9.63
N ILE A 40 5.17 7.51 8.33
CA ILE A 40 4.63 6.56 7.37
C ILE A 40 5.67 6.29 6.29
N ASP A 41 6.17 5.06 6.24
CA ASP A 41 6.95 4.59 5.10
C ASP A 41 6.00 4.29 3.95
N TYR A 42 6.27 4.87 2.79
CA TYR A 42 5.57 4.57 1.55
C TYR A 42 6.50 3.92 0.54
N ALA A 43 6.03 2.85 -0.10
CA ALA A 43 6.70 2.22 -1.22
C ALA A 43 5.69 1.92 -2.34
N GLN A 44 6.14 2.10 -3.58
CA GLN A 44 5.40 1.69 -4.77
C GLN A 44 6.29 0.84 -5.65
N LEU A 45 5.75 -0.27 -6.14
CA LEU A 45 6.42 -1.18 -7.06
C LEU A 45 5.42 -1.67 -8.10
N ASP A 46 5.89 -1.84 -9.33
CA ASP A 46 5.10 -2.43 -10.40
C ASP A 46 5.58 -3.87 -10.65
N CYS A 47 4.63 -4.81 -10.71
CA CYS A 47 4.89 -6.22 -11.01
C CYS A 47 4.50 -6.49 -12.47
N HIS A 48 5.49 -6.84 -13.29
CA HIS A 48 5.27 -7.20 -14.68
C HIS A 48 4.98 -8.70 -14.79
N MET A 49 3.79 -9.02 -15.31
CA MET A 49 3.34 -10.38 -15.59
C MET A 49 3.11 -10.54 -17.09
N ILE A 50 3.04 -11.79 -17.54
CA ILE A 50 2.82 -12.15 -18.95
C ILE A 50 1.54 -11.49 -19.51
N TYR A 51 0.51 -11.33 -18.66
CA TYR A 51 -0.81 -10.82 -19.05
C TYR A 51 -1.01 -9.32 -18.75
N GLY A 52 -0.02 -8.63 -18.17
CA GLY A 52 -0.15 -7.22 -17.82
C GLY A 52 0.71 -6.80 -16.64
N THR A 53 0.48 -5.58 -16.17
CA THR A 53 1.21 -5.00 -15.02
C THR A 53 0.27 -4.80 -13.84
N ILE A 54 0.73 -5.15 -12.64
CA ILE A 54 0.02 -4.91 -11.38
C ILE A 54 0.83 -3.89 -10.57
N GLY A 55 0.23 -2.74 -10.29
CA GLY A 55 0.79 -1.74 -9.40
C GLY A 55 0.52 -2.09 -7.94
N ILE A 56 1.57 -2.10 -7.13
CA ILE A 56 1.56 -2.40 -5.70
C ILE A 56 1.97 -1.14 -4.95
N LYS A 57 1.12 -0.70 -4.02
CA LYS A 57 1.40 0.44 -3.13
C LYS A 57 1.29 -0.01 -1.69
N VAL A 58 2.31 0.27 -0.89
CA VAL A 58 2.37 -0.14 0.52
C VAL A 58 2.62 1.09 1.38
N TRP A 59 1.89 1.18 2.49
CA TRP A 59 2.08 2.16 3.56
C TRP A 59 2.31 1.41 4.87
N ILE A 60 3.38 1.75 5.59
CA ILE A 60 3.69 1.19 6.92
C ILE A 60 3.74 2.35 7.91
N TYR A 61 2.80 2.38 8.84
CA TYR A 61 2.75 3.38 9.91
C TYR A 61 3.56 2.92 11.12
N LYS A 62 4.59 3.67 11.50
CA LYS A 62 5.49 3.36 12.61
C LYS A 62 5.14 4.09 13.91
N GLY A 63 4.36 5.17 13.84
CA GLY A 63 4.03 6.02 14.97
C GLY A 63 4.11 7.49 14.62
N GLU A 64 4.05 8.36 15.62
CA GLU A 64 4.27 9.79 15.40
C GLU A 64 5.76 10.11 15.50
N LEU A 65 6.22 11.00 14.64
CA LEU A 65 7.55 11.59 14.69
C LEU A 65 7.56 12.64 15.81
N GLU A 66 8.36 12.40 16.85
CA GLU A 66 8.73 13.42 17.82
C GLU A 66 9.85 14.26 17.21
N ILE A 67 9.57 15.54 16.94
CA ILE A 67 10.60 16.51 16.57
C ILE A 67 11.18 17.04 17.88
N ASN A 68 12.45 16.74 18.15
CA ASN A 68 13.21 17.27 19.29
C ASN A 68 14.28 18.22 18.75
#